data_AF-A0A934ZC28-F1
#
_entry.id   AF-A0A934ZC28-F1
#
_cell.length_a   1.000
_cell.length_b   1.000
_cell.length_c   1.000
_cell.angle_alpha   90.00
_cell.angle_beta   90.00
_cell.angle_gamma   90.00
#
_symmetry.space_group_name_H-M   'P 1'
#
loop_
_entity.id
_entity.type
_entity.pdbx_description
1 polymer ?
#
loop_
_entity_poly.entity_id
_entity_poly.type
_entity_poly.pdbx_seq_one_letter_code
_entity_poly.pdbx_strand_id
1 'polypeptide(L)'
;MASPFTASKPHRSRPEGLDPASVHQFVEDLLGEDLHAKRVLSLANGVVGVLHGATLAIHAIGQGLATATGATAKHAVKQIDRMLSNLGIDIESLAPRWVRS
;
A
#
# COMPACT_ATOMS: atom_id res chain seq x y z
N MET A 1 -37.85 28.61 -20.96
CA MET A 1 -36.38 28.69 -21.09
C MET A 1 -35.78 27.87 -19.96
N ALA A 2 -35.18 26.72 -20.24
CA ALA A 2 -34.53 25.89 -19.23
C ALA A 2 -33.02 26.19 -19.25
N SER A 3 -32.46 26.60 -18.11
CA SER A 3 -31.03 26.83 -17.93
C SER A 3 -30.29 25.50 -17.77
N PRO A 4 -29.19 25.25 -18.51
CA PRO A 4 -28.43 24.00 -18.42
C PRO A 4 -27.45 24.13 -17.25
N PHE A 5 -27.83 23.62 -16.07
CA PHE A 5 -26.82 23.31 -15.07
C PHE A 5 -26.04 22.07 -15.55
N THR A 6 -24.89 22.31 -16.17
CA THR A 6 -23.85 21.29 -16.29
C THR A 6 -23.45 20.89 -14.88
N ALA A 7 -23.90 19.71 -14.45
CA ALA A 7 -23.33 19.05 -13.28
C ALA A 7 -21.87 18.70 -13.63
N SER A 8 -20.91 19.45 -13.11
CA SER A 8 -19.51 19.02 -13.13
C SER A 8 -19.41 17.67 -12.45
N LYS A 9 -18.85 16.68 -13.15
CA LYS A 9 -18.55 15.37 -12.58
C LYS A 9 -17.69 15.58 -11.33
N PRO A 10 -17.96 14.88 -10.21
CA PRO A 10 -17.06 14.95 -9.07
C PRO A 10 -15.67 14.54 -9.53
N HIS A 11 -14.70 15.44 -9.39
CA HIS A 11 -13.30 15.07 -9.48
C HIS A 11 -13.12 14.04 -8.37
N ARG A 12 -12.95 12.77 -8.73
CA ARG A 12 -12.56 11.73 -7.78
C ARG A 12 -11.25 12.24 -7.20
N SER A 13 -11.27 12.76 -5.97
CA SER A 13 -10.05 13.06 -5.25
C SER A 13 -9.26 11.75 -5.30
N ARG A 14 -8.08 11.80 -5.92
CA ARG A 14 -7.11 10.72 -5.74
C ARG A 14 -7.02 10.59 -4.21
N PRO A 15 -7.24 9.39 -3.62
CA PRO A 15 -7.00 9.24 -2.19
C PRO A 15 -5.58 9.77 -1.98
N GLU A 16 -5.47 10.90 -1.28
CA GLU A 16 -4.17 11.48 -0.96
C GLU A 16 -3.43 10.33 -0.29
N GLY A 17 -2.31 9.93 -0.91
CA GLY A 17 -1.50 8.86 -0.34
C GLY A 17 -1.24 9.18 1.13
N LEU A 18 -1.16 8.16 1.97
CA LEU A 18 -1.03 8.30 3.43
C LEU A 18 -0.04 9.41 3.80
N ASP A 19 -0.58 10.57 4.14
CA ASP A 19 0.21 11.76 4.41
C ASP A 19 0.97 11.54 5.74
N PRO A 20 2.29 11.75 5.79
CA PRO A 20 3.07 11.52 7.00
C PRO A 20 2.56 12.29 8.23
N ALA A 21 2.01 13.50 8.05
CA ALA A 21 1.46 14.26 9.17
C ALA A 21 0.17 13.62 9.69
N SER A 22 -0.69 13.16 8.80
CA SER A 22 -1.90 12.40 9.15
C SER A 22 -1.57 11.09 9.87
N VAL A 23 -0.53 10.37 9.44
CA VAL A 23 -0.04 9.17 10.15
C VAL A 23 0.53 9.53 11.52
N HIS A 24 1.30 10.61 11.63
CA HIS A 24 1.81 11.07 12.91
C HIS A 24 0.68 11.40 13.89
N GLN A 25 -0.32 12.16 13.45
CA GLN A 25 -1.47 12.50 14.27
C GLN A 25 -2.21 11.25 14.74
N PHE A 26 -2.42 10.27 13.85
CA PHE A 26 -3.04 9.00 14.23
C PHE A 26 -2.26 8.25 15.31
N VAL A 27 -0.92 8.19 15.20
CA VAL A 27 -0.09 7.51 16.21
C VAL A 27 -0.04 8.32 17.52
N GLU A 28 -0.03 9.65 17.45
CA GLU A 28 -0.14 10.54 18.60
C GLU A 28 -1.47 10.32 19.34
N ASP A 29 -2.60 10.28 18.63
CA ASP A 29 -3.92 10.04 19.21
C ASP A 29 -4.01 8.64 19.87
N LEU A 30 -3.28 7.66 19.32
CA LEU A 30 -3.30 6.28 19.80
C LEU A 30 -2.36 6.03 20.99
N LEU A 31 -1.18 6.67 21.03
CA LEU A 31 -0.08 6.31 21.93
C LEU A 31 0.59 7.51 22.65
N GLY A 32 0.17 8.75 22.35
CA GLY A 32 0.83 9.97 22.82
C GLY A 32 0.80 10.18 24.33
N GLU A 33 -0.26 9.71 25.00
CA GLU A 33 -0.38 9.78 26.46
C GLU A 33 0.58 8.81 27.17
N ASP A 34 0.91 7.68 26.54
CA ASP A 34 1.70 6.60 27.13
C ASP A 34 3.18 6.67 26.76
N LEU A 35 3.51 7.26 25.61
CA LEU A 35 4.86 7.24 25.03
C LEU A 35 5.45 8.64 24.88
N HIS A 36 6.75 8.74 25.15
CA HIS A 36 7.51 9.95 24.86
C HIS A 36 7.42 10.34 23.37
N ALA A 37 7.20 11.62 23.07
CA ALA A 37 7.01 12.16 21.70
C ALA A 37 8.02 11.65 20.65
N LYS A 38 9.32 11.55 20.98
CA LYS A 38 10.33 10.97 20.06
C LYS A 38 10.04 9.51 19.64
N ARG A 39 9.45 8.71 20.53
CA ARG A 39 9.04 7.33 20.24
C ARG A 39 7.82 7.32 19.32
N VAL A 40 6.84 8.17 19.60
CA VAL A 40 5.67 8.38 18.72
C VAL A 40 6.10 8.77 17.31
N LEU A 41 6.98 9.77 17.17
CA LEU A 41 7.52 10.19 15.88
C LEU A 41 8.25 9.05 15.16
N SER A 42 9.07 8.28 15.88
CA SER A 42 9.77 7.12 15.30
C SER A 42 8.80 6.05 14.81
N LEU A 43 7.71 5.80 15.55
CA LEU A 43 6.67 4.84 15.16
C LEU A 43 5.91 5.33 13.93
N ALA A 44 5.48 6.59 13.91
CA ALA A 44 4.80 7.21 12.77
C ALA A 44 5.66 7.13 11.50
N ASN A 45 6.94 7.51 11.59
CA ASN A 45 7.88 7.38 10.48
C ASN A 45 8.08 5.92 10.05
N GLY A 46 8.10 4.99 11.01
CA GLY A 46 8.15 3.55 10.74
C GLY A 46 6.94 3.07 9.95
N VAL A 47 5.73 3.48 10.33
CA VAL A 47 4.48 3.15 9.63
C VAL A 47 4.50 3.67 8.20
N VAL A 48 4.86 4.95 8.00
CA VAL A 48 5.03 5.53 6.66
C VAL A 48 6.03 4.71 5.84
N GLY A 49 7.19 4.41 6.42
CA GLY A 49 8.25 3.62 5.79
C GLY A 49 7.79 2.23 5.36
N VAL A 50 7.06 1.51 6.22
CA VAL A 50 6.53 0.16 5.92
C VAL A 50 5.52 0.23 4.77
N LEU A 51 4.60 1.19 4.77
CA LEU A 51 3.55 1.28 3.75
C LEU A 51 4.11 1.64 2.37
N HIS A 52 5.06 2.58 2.31
CA HIS A 52 5.77 2.88 1.07
C HIS A 52 6.71 1.74 0.64
N GLY A 53 7.43 1.14 1.59
CA GLY A 53 8.34 0.02 1.34
C GLY A 53 7.62 -1.20 0.76
N ALA A 54 6.44 -1.56 1.30
CA ALA A 54 5.61 -2.64 0.77
C ALA A 54 5.19 -2.36 -0.69
N THR A 55 4.76 -1.12 -0.98
CA THR A 55 4.38 -0.73 -2.34
C THR A 55 5.56 -0.85 -3.31
N LEU A 56 6.74 -0.39 -2.91
CA LEU A 56 7.97 -0.49 -3.71
C LEU A 56 8.39 -1.95 -3.93
N ALA A 57 8.30 -2.78 -2.89
CA ALA A 57 8.63 -4.21 -2.97
C ALA A 57 7.72 -4.94 -3.98
N ILE A 58 6.41 -4.68 -3.95
CA ILE A 58 5.45 -5.25 -4.91
C ILE A 58 5.81 -4.85 -6.34
N HIS A 59 6.16 -3.58 -6.57
CA HIS A 59 6.60 -3.12 -7.88
C HIS A 59 7.90 -3.80 -8.32
N ALA A 60 8.89 -3.90 -7.43
CA ALA A 60 10.17 -4.54 -7.72
C ALA A 60 10.00 -6.03 -8.08
N ILE A 61 9.15 -6.76 -7.35
CA ILE A 61 8.84 -8.17 -7.67
C ILE A 61 8.16 -8.28 -9.03
N GLY A 62 7.19 -7.40 -9.33
CA GLY A 62 6.54 -7.38 -10.64
C GLY A 62 7.50 -7.05 -11.78
N GLN A 63 8.47 -6.16 -11.57
CA GLN A 63 9.53 -5.89 -12.55
C GLN A 63 10.42 -7.12 -12.76
N GLY A 64 10.86 -7.77 -11.68
CA GLY A 64 11.64 -9.00 -11.77
C GLY A 64 10.90 -10.12 -12.53
N LEU A 65 9.60 -10.28 -12.26
CA LEU A 65 8.76 -11.23 -12.99
C LEU A 65 8.68 -10.89 -14.48
N ALA A 66 8.45 -9.62 -14.83
CA ALA A 66 8.42 -9.17 -16.22
C ALA A 66 9.72 -9.48 -16.95
N THR A 67 10.87 -9.20 -16.32
CA THR A 67 12.19 -9.54 -16.87
C THR A 67 12.35 -11.04 -17.08
N ALA A 68 11.93 -11.86 -16.12
CA ALA A 68 12.10 -13.32 -16.19
C ALA A 68 11.21 -13.99 -17.25
N THR A 69 10.02 -13.44 -17.53
CA THR A 69 9.03 -14.10 -18.40
C THR A 69 8.79 -13.38 -19.73
N GLY A 70 9.44 -12.24 -19.97
CA GLY A 70 9.18 -11.38 -21.14
C GLY A 70 7.79 -10.70 -21.11
N ALA A 71 7.11 -10.70 -19.96
CA ALA A 71 5.84 -10.00 -19.80
C ALA A 71 6.06 -8.49 -19.69
N THR A 72 5.01 -7.69 -19.91
CA THR A 72 5.11 -6.26 -19.63
C THR A 72 5.09 -6.00 -18.11
N ALA A 73 5.90 -5.05 -17.66
CA ALA A 73 5.96 -4.64 -16.26
C ALA A 73 4.57 -4.34 -15.65
N LYS A 74 3.71 -3.64 -16.40
CA LYS A 74 2.34 -3.32 -15.96
C LYS A 74 1.52 -4.59 -15.66
N HIS A 75 1.60 -5.60 -16.53
CA HIS A 75 0.83 -6.83 -16.33
C HIS A 75 1.41 -7.68 -15.20
N ALA A 76 2.73 -7.76 -15.09
CA ALA A 76 3.41 -8.49 -14.04
C ALA A 76 3.17 -7.88 -12.65
N VAL A 77 3.30 -6.55 -12.49
CA VAL A 77 2.96 -5.86 -11.22
C VAL A 77 1.50 -6.11 -10.83
N LYS A 78 0.57 -6.02 -11.79
CA LYS A 78 -0.86 -6.30 -11.54
C LYS A 78 -1.10 -7.75 -11.13
N GLN A 79 -0.32 -8.70 -11.66
CA GLN A 79 -0.41 -10.09 -11.27
C GLN A 79 0.00 -10.29 -9.81
N ILE A 80 1.11 -9.68 -9.37
CA ILE A 80 1.57 -9.75 -7.98
C ILE A 80 0.55 -9.10 -7.03
N ASP A 81 0.06 -7.91 -7.36
CA ASP A 81 -0.97 -7.20 -6.57
C ASP A 81 -2.24 -8.04 -6.37
N ARG A 82 -2.72 -8.67 -7.45
CA ARG A 82 -3.87 -9.59 -7.40
C ARG A 82 -3.59 -10.84 -6.57
N MET A 83 -2.38 -11.38 -6.62
CA MET A 83 -1.97 -12.55 -5.83
C MET A 83 -2.03 -12.22 -4.34
N LEU A 84 -1.46 -11.07 -3.92
CA LEU A 84 -1.45 -10.64 -2.53
C LEU A 84 -2.84 -10.25 -2.00
N SER A 85 -3.73 -9.80 -2.89
CA SER A 85 -5.12 -9.46 -2.55
C SER A 85 -6.08 -10.66 -2.63
N ASN A 86 -5.59 -11.86 -2.96
CA ASN A 86 -6.45 -13.03 -3.16
C ASN A 86 -6.70 -13.76 -1.83
N LEU A 87 -7.91 -13.61 -1.28
CA LEU A 87 -8.34 -14.28 -0.04
C LEU A 87 -8.37 -15.82 -0.13
N GLY A 88 -8.34 -16.39 -1.33
CA GLY A 88 -8.18 -17.84 -1.53
C GLY A 88 -6.76 -18.34 -1.38
N ILE A 89 -5.77 -17.45 -1.22
CA ILE A 89 -4.36 -17.78 -1.03
C ILE A 89 -3.95 -17.32 0.37
N ASP A 90 -3.81 -18.28 1.28
CA ASP A 90 -3.20 -18.05 2.59
C ASP A 90 -1.68 -18.28 2.47
N ILE A 91 -0.94 -17.16 2.38
CA ILE A 91 0.52 -17.19 2.21
C ILE A 91 1.20 -17.78 3.44
N GLU A 92 0.67 -17.52 4.65
CA GLU A 92 1.29 -18.01 5.88
C GLU A 92 1.19 -19.53 5.99
N SER A 93 0.06 -20.14 5.63
CA SER A 93 -0.05 -21.60 5.62
C SER A 93 0.71 -22.28 4.47
N LEU A 94 0.98 -21.57 3.37
CA LEU A 94 1.74 -22.08 2.24
C LEU A 94 3.26 -21.95 2.42
N ALA A 95 3.74 -20.92 3.13
CA ALA A 95 5.16 -20.67 3.31
C ALA A 95 5.96 -21.86 3.89
N PRO A 96 5.46 -22.67 4.85
CA PRO A 96 6.21 -23.84 5.31
C PRO A 96 6.38 -24.95 4.28
N ARG A 97 5.69 -24.91 3.12
CA ARG A 97 5.77 -25.96 2.09
C ARG A 97 6.99 -25.83 1.20
N TRP A 98 7.42 -24.60 0.87
CA TRP A 98 8.58 -24.39 -0.02
C TRP A 98 9.93 -24.65 0.66
N VAL A 99 10.00 -24.56 1.99
CA VAL A 99 11.23 -24.86 2.76
C VAL A 99 11.49 -26.37 2.86
N ARG A 100 10.47 -27.21 2.59
CA ARG A 100 10.54 -28.68 2.69
C ARG A 100 10.82 -29.38 1.36
N SER A 101 11.12 -28.64 0.28
CA SER A 101 11.47 -29.18 -1.04
C SER A 101 12.94 -29.47 -1.18
#